data_AF-A0A921NFD6-F1
#
_entry.id   AF-A0A921NFD6-F1
#
_cell.length_a   1.000
_cell.length_b   1.000
_cell.length_c   1.000
_cell.angle_alpha   90.00
_cell.angle_beta   90.00
_cell.angle_gamma   90.00
#
_symmetry.space_group_name_H-M   'P 1'
#
loop_
_entity.id
_entity.type
_entity.pdbx_description
1 polymer ?
#
loop_
_entity_poly.entity_id
_entity_poly.type
_entity_poly.pdbx_seq_one_letter_code
_entity_poly.pdbx_strand_id
1 'polypeptide(L)'
;MLKFQLDTLEGVDEAVRALYTEKDGKFVLGIEGLPQQEDVSGLKAKVDELLGEKKLAEKKAREAEELARTEREEAARKSGNVEELEKSWSEKFNRREAELNGLLEQERGTLSTQIRDLTVGRTATDIASALAIPGSAKALLPHIERRLSVEQRDGKPVVVVLDQQGKLSAATLDELKAEFANDTAFAPLIAGSKASGGGAAGAGGGGGAAKGKIGGTKEERQAAIASRFPDLPQS
;
A
#
# COMPACT_ATOMS: atom_id res chain seq x y z
N MET A 1 -16.61 7.41 19.02
CA MET A 1 -16.23 8.29 17.90
C MET A 1 -17.53 8.78 17.26
N LEU A 2 -17.77 10.09 17.23
CA LEU A 2 -18.96 10.67 16.59
C LEU A 2 -18.84 10.50 15.07
N LYS A 3 -19.88 9.96 14.42
CA LYS A 3 -19.93 9.82 12.96
C LYS A 3 -20.74 10.97 12.37
N PHE A 4 -20.31 11.48 11.24
CA PHE A 4 -21.02 12.56 10.55
C PHE A 4 -22.44 12.14 10.09
N GLN A 5 -22.61 10.88 9.68
CA GLN A 5 -23.88 10.31 9.24
C GLN A 5 -24.08 8.92 9.84
N LEU A 6 -25.31 8.62 10.23
CA LEU A 6 -25.76 7.34 10.78
C LEU A 6 -27.01 6.86 10.03
N ASP A 7 -27.09 5.56 9.77
CA ASP A 7 -28.28 4.96 9.18
C ASP A 7 -29.38 4.72 10.23
N THR A 8 -29.01 4.54 11.52
CA THR A 8 -29.94 4.44 12.66
C THR A 8 -29.37 5.10 13.92
N LEU A 9 -30.24 5.52 14.85
CA LEU A 9 -29.84 6.05 16.18
C LEU A 9 -29.73 4.96 17.26
N GLU A 10 -29.85 3.69 16.88
CA GLU A 10 -29.76 2.57 17.81
C GLU A 10 -28.34 2.46 18.38
N GLY A 11 -28.24 2.42 19.71
CA GLY A 11 -26.95 2.38 20.42
C GLY A 11 -26.22 3.73 20.53
N VAL A 12 -26.79 4.83 20.02
CA VAL A 12 -26.29 6.18 20.28
C VAL A 12 -26.82 6.67 21.63
N ASP A 13 -25.96 7.28 22.45
CA ASP A 13 -26.32 7.88 23.74
C ASP A 13 -27.35 9.02 23.56
N GLU A 14 -28.30 9.15 24.48
CA GLU A 14 -29.41 10.11 24.38
C GLU A 14 -28.95 11.57 24.27
N ALA A 15 -27.87 11.94 24.97
CA ALA A 15 -27.27 13.27 24.88
C ALA A 15 -26.66 13.55 23.50
N VAL A 16 -26.20 12.48 22.83
CA VAL A 16 -25.60 12.55 21.50
C VAL A 16 -26.67 12.51 20.40
N ARG A 17 -27.79 11.78 20.62
CA ARG A 17 -28.93 11.75 19.68
C ARG A 17 -29.52 13.13 19.42
N ALA A 18 -29.56 13.98 20.45
CA ALA A 18 -30.02 15.37 20.33
C ALA A 18 -29.19 16.22 19.36
N LEU A 19 -27.96 15.79 19.04
CA LEU A 19 -27.07 16.45 18.10
C LEU A 19 -27.27 15.97 16.65
N TYR A 20 -28.13 14.98 16.38
CA TYR A 20 -28.40 14.47 15.03
C TYR A 20 -29.77 14.93 14.52
N THR A 21 -29.83 15.31 13.24
CA THR A 21 -31.06 15.65 12.52
C THR A 21 -31.33 14.66 11.40
N GLU A 22 -32.58 14.31 11.18
CA GLU A 22 -32.98 13.39 10.10
C GLU A 22 -33.03 14.14 8.76
N LYS A 23 -32.29 13.64 7.76
CA LYS A 23 -32.29 14.15 6.38
C LYS A 23 -32.16 12.98 5.39
N ASP A 24 -33.09 12.88 4.44
CA ASP A 24 -33.13 11.85 3.39
C ASP A 24 -33.03 10.39 3.92
N GLY A 25 -33.72 10.11 5.04
CA GLY A 25 -33.75 8.78 5.66
C GLY A 25 -32.49 8.38 6.43
N LYS A 26 -31.60 9.35 6.71
CA LYS A 26 -30.37 9.16 7.50
C LYS A 26 -30.23 10.25 8.57
N PHE A 27 -29.54 9.96 9.65
CA PHE A 27 -29.30 10.87 10.76
C PHE A 27 -27.93 11.55 10.60
N VAL A 28 -27.91 12.87 10.38
CA VAL A 28 -26.69 13.67 10.15
C VAL A 28 -26.43 14.57 11.36
N LEU A 29 -25.16 14.70 11.77
CA LEU A 29 -24.78 15.50 12.92
C LEU A 29 -25.00 17.01 12.65
N GLY A 30 -25.95 17.61 13.36
CA GLY A 30 -26.32 19.03 13.29
C GLY A 30 -25.31 19.91 14.00
N ILE A 31 -24.22 20.25 13.32
CA ILE A 31 -23.23 21.21 13.80
C ILE A 31 -23.55 22.59 13.21
N GLU A 32 -23.73 23.59 14.07
CA GLU A 32 -23.95 24.98 13.68
C GLU A 32 -22.68 25.55 13.02
N GLY A 33 -22.80 26.10 11.80
CA GLY A 33 -21.68 26.70 11.04
C GLY A 33 -20.99 25.79 10.01
N LEU A 34 -21.36 24.51 9.91
CA LEU A 34 -20.98 23.67 8.78
C LEU A 34 -21.91 23.96 7.59
N PRO A 35 -21.39 24.28 6.39
CA PRO A 35 -22.24 24.41 5.20
C PRO A 35 -23.01 23.10 5.03
N GLN A 36 -24.36 23.18 5.00
CA GLN A 36 -25.19 22.04 4.66
C GLN A 36 -24.66 21.45 3.36
N GLN A 37 -24.61 20.11 3.25
CA GLN A 37 -24.30 19.46 1.97
C GLN A 37 -25.26 20.01 0.92
N GLU A 38 -24.76 20.93 0.10
CA GLU A 38 -25.47 21.39 -1.09
C GLU A 38 -25.78 20.16 -1.93
N ASP A 39 -26.93 20.16 -2.57
CA ASP A 39 -27.32 19.09 -3.47
C ASP A 39 -26.37 19.08 -4.68
N VAL A 40 -25.29 18.32 -4.56
CA VAL A 40 -24.28 18.16 -5.61
C VAL A 40 -24.80 17.32 -6.78
N SER A 41 -26.03 16.79 -6.73
CA SER A 41 -26.60 16.03 -7.83
C SER A 41 -26.77 16.88 -9.09
N GLY A 42 -27.21 18.13 -8.94
CA GLY A 42 -27.30 19.10 -10.03
C GLY A 42 -25.94 19.47 -10.60
N LEU A 43 -24.94 19.64 -9.73
CA LEU A 43 -23.57 19.91 -10.16
C LEU A 43 -22.96 18.71 -10.90
N LYS A 44 -23.21 17.48 -10.41
CA LYS A 44 -22.76 16.25 -11.05
C LYS A 44 -23.42 16.04 -12.42
N ALA A 45 -24.73 16.28 -12.53
CA ALA A 45 -25.44 16.24 -13.80
C ALA A 45 -24.89 17.28 -14.79
N LYS A 46 -24.58 18.50 -14.32
CA LYS A 46 -23.96 19.55 -15.14
C LYS A 46 -22.55 19.17 -15.59
N VAL A 47 -21.75 18.54 -14.71
CA VAL A 47 -20.42 18.05 -15.05
C VAL A 47 -20.51 16.95 -16.11
N ASP A 48 -21.43 16.00 -15.96
CA ASP A 48 -21.62 14.92 -16.94
C ASP A 48 -22.11 15.47 -18.30
N GLU A 49 -23.03 16.44 -18.29
CA GLU A 49 -23.48 17.17 -19.48
C GLU A 49 -22.32 17.89 -20.17
N LEU A 50 -21.56 18.71 -19.44
CA LEU A 50 -20.41 19.47 -19.97
C LEU A 50 -19.31 18.56 -20.51
N LEU A 51 -19.06 17.41 -19.85
CA LEU A 51 -18.11 16.42 -20.35
C LEU A 51 -18.61 15.77 -21.65
N GLY A 52 -19.91 15.50 -21.76
CA GLY A 52 -20.53 15.00 -22.98
C GLY A 52 -20.43 16.00 -24.13
N GLU A 53 -20.81 17.24 -23.88
CA GLU A 53 -20.71 18.33 -24.85
C GLU A 53 -19.27 18.57 -25.29
N LYS A 54 -18.31 18.59 -24.36
CA LYS A 54 -16.89 18.75 -24.68
C LYS A 54 -16.38 17.63 -25.59
N LYS A 55 -16.73 16.38 -25.31
CA LYS A 55 -16.35 15.23 -26.16
C LYS A 55 -16.96 15.34 -27.56
N LEU A 56 -18.22 15.75 -27.66
CA LEU A 56 -18.88 15.95 -28.95
C LEU A 56 -18.27 17.12 -29.74
N ALA A 57 -17.95 18.22 -29.06
CA ALA A 57 -17.28 19.37 -29.66
C ALA A 57 -15.87 19.02 -30.14
N GLU A 58 -15.10 18.30 -29.33
CA GLU A 58 -13.76 17.81 -29.68
C GLU A 58 -13.81 16.85 -30.86
N LYS A 59 -14.76 15.92 -30.88
CA LYS A 59 -14.96 15.00 -32.01
C LYS A 59 -15.29 15.77 -33.29
N LYS A 60 -16.23 16.72 -33.24
CA LYS A 60 -16.59 17.57 -34.40
C LYS A 60 -15.42 18.43 -34.87
N ALA A 61 -14.63 18.99 -33.96
CA ALA A 61 -13.44 19.76 -34.30
C ALA A 61 -12.40 18.87 -35.02
N ARG A 62 -12.18 17.65 -34.52
CA ARG A 62 -11.27 16.69 -35.15
C ARG A 62 -11.76 16.24 -36.53
N GLU A 63 -13.06 15.97 -36.69
CA GLU A 63 -13.66 15.63 -37.98
C GLU A 63 -13.57 16.79 -38.98
N ALA A 64 -13.79 18.04 -38.53
CA ALA A 64 -13.66 19.22 -39.37
C ALA A 64 -12.21 19.49 -39.78
N GLU A 65 -11.24 19.28 -38.88
CA GLU A 65 -9.81 19.39 -39.19
C GLU A 65 -9.37 18.35 -40.22
N GLU A 66 -9.79 17.08 -40.04
CA GLU A 66 -9.49 16.00 -40.99
C GLU A 66 -10.12 16.30 -42.36
N LEU A 67 -11.38 16.75 -42.40
CA LEU A 67 -12.03 17.12 -43.66
C LEU A 67 -11.28 18.26 -44.37
N ALA A 68 -10.99 19.36 -43.66
CA ALA A 68 -10.25 20.49 -44.19
C ALA A 68 -8.86 20.09 -44.69
N ARG A 69 -8.20 19.13 -44.03
CA ARG A 69 -6.91 18.59 -44.45
C ARG A 69 -7.02 17.74 -45.71
N THR A 70 -8.02 16.86 -45.80
CA THR A 70 -8.25 16.07 -47.02
C THR A 70 -8.58 16.94 -48.22
N GLU A 71 -9.37 18.01 -48.05
CA GLU A 71 -9.69 18.96 -49.11
C GLU A 71 -8.46 19.75 -49.57
N ARG A 72 -7.60 20.20 -48.65
CA ARG A 72 -6.31 20.85 -49.00
C ARG A 72 -5.39 19.90 -49.77
N GLU A 73 -5.30 18.63 -49.36
CA GLU A 73 -4.49 17.63 -50.06
C GLU A 73 -5.04 17.29 -51.45
N GLU A 74 -6.36 17.17 -51.59
CA GLU A 74 -7.01 17.01 -52.89
C GLU A 74 -6.73 18.20 -53.81
N ALA A 75 -6.81 19.43 -53.28
CA ALA A 75 -6.54 20.64 -54.02
C ALA A 75 -5.06 20.72 -54.45
N ALA A 76 -4.11 20.46 -53.54
CA ALA A 76 -2.68 20.45 -53.82
C ALA A 76 -2.29 19.37 -54.84
N ARG A 77 -2.90 18.18 -54.76
CA ARG A 77 -2.71 17.09 -55.73
C ARG A 77 -3.24 17.46 -57.11
N LYS A 78 -4.40 18.13 -57.19
CA LYS A 78 -5.00 18.58 -58.46
C LYS A 78 -4.26 19.77 -59.07
N SER A 79 -3.67 20.65 -58.25
CA SER A 79 -2.91 21.82 -58.70
C SER A 79 -1.44 21.52 -59.00
N GLY A 80 -0.95 20.33 -58.68
CA GLY A 80 0.47 19.97 -58.83
C GLY A 80 1.39 20.71 -57.86
N ASN A 81 0.86 21.22 -56.75
CA ASN A 81 1.61 21.96 -55.75
C ASN A 81 2.39 20.99 -54.83
N VAL A 82 3.52 20.49 -55.32
CA VAL A 82 4.36 19.47 -54.69
C VAL A 82 4.83 19.90 -53.28
N GLU A 83 5.14 21.18 -53.07
CA GLU A 83 5.57 21.72 -51.77
C GLU A 83 4.49 21.60 -50.68
N GLU A 84 3.23 21.88 -51.03
CA GLU A 84 2.11 21.82 -50.09
C GLU A 84 1.74 20.37 -49.77
N LEU A 85 1.87 19.49 -50.77
CA LEU A 85 1.74 18.06 -50.58
C LEU A 85 2.85 17.51 -49.67
N GLU A 86 4.11 17.88 -49.89
CA GLU A 86 5.25 17.47 -49.05
C GLU A 86 5.09 17.94 -47.60
N LYS A 87 4.66 19.19 -47.39
CA LYS A 87 4.33 19.71 -46.05
C LYS A 87 3.22 18.89 -45.38
N SER A 88 2.14 18.60 -46.10
CA SER A 88 1.06 17.77 -45.56
C SER A 88 1.56 16.37 -45.19
N TRP A 89 2.33 15.71 -46.05
CA TRP A 89 2.90 14.38 -45.78
C TRP A 89 3.87 14.39 -44.60
N SER A 90 4.74 15.39 -44.52
CA SER A 90 5.64 15.57 -43.38
C SER A 90 4.85 15.74 -42.08
N GLU A 91 3.80 16.56 -42.10
CA GLU A 91 2.92 16.73 -40.95
C GLU A 91 2.20 15.44 -40.57
N LYS A 92 1.69 14.66 -41.55
CA LYS A 92 1.09 13.33 -41.29
C LYS A 92 2.09 12.41 -40.61
N PHE A 93 3.31 12.36 -41.15
CA PHE A 93 4.36 11.48 -40.68
C PHE A 93 4.74 11.84 -39.24
N ASN A 94 5.04 13.12 -38.97
CA ASN A 94 5.41 13.60 -37.63
C ASN A 94 4.28 13.39 -36.63
N ARG A 95 3.02 13.66 -37.02
CA ARG A 95 1.83 13.40 -36.18
C ARG A 95 1.72 11.91 -35.86
N ARG A 96 1.89 11.05 -36.85
CA ARG A 96 1.80 9.59 -36.67
C ARG A 96 2.94 9.04 -35.83
N GLU A 97 4.15 9.56 -36.02
CA GLU A 97 5.32 9.22 -35.22
C GLU A 97 5.10 9.63 -33.76
N ALA A 98 4.61 10.86 -33.51
CA ALA A 98 4.26 11.32 -32.17
C ALA A 98 3.17 10.47 -31.52
N GLU A 99 2.10 10.10 -32.25
CA GLU A 99 1.05 9.20 -31.77
C GLU A 99 1.60 7.83 -31.39
N LEU A 100 2.40 7.22 -32.27
CA LEU A 100 2.98 5.89 -32.04
C LEU A 100 3.96 5.91 -30.86
N ASN A 101 4.80 6.94 -30.75
CA ASN A 101 5.70 7.12 -29.62
C ASN A 101 4.90 7.33 -28.31
N GLY A 102 3.81 8.08 -28.35
CA GLY A 102 2.92 8.26 -27.21
C GLY A 102 2.26 6.96 -26.75
N LEU A 103 1.73 6.16 -27.69
CA LEU A 103 1.16 4.84 -27.40
C LEU A 103 2.21 3.89 -26.83
N LEU A 104 3.41 3.87 -27.42
CA LEU A 104 4.50 3.02 -26.99
C LEU A 104 4.99 3.40 -25.59
N GLU A 105 5.06 4.68 -25.26
CA GLU A 105 5.41 5.14 -23.90
C GLU A 105 4.30 4.79 -22.89
N GLN A 106 3.03 4.94 -23.27
CA GLN A 106 1.90 4.54 -22.44
C GLN A 106 1.91 3.03 -22.16
N GLU A 107 2.14 2.22 -23.20
CA GLU A 107 2.21 0.76 -23.09
C GLU A 107 3.41 0.35 -22.23
N ARG A 108 4.58 0.97 -22.43
CA ARG A 108 5.76 0.74 -21.58
C ARG A 108 5.51 1.09 -20.12
N GLY A 109 4.89 2.22 -19.83
CA GLY A 109 4.54 2.61 -18.46
C GLY A 109 3.57 1.62 -17.80
N THR A 110 2.57 1.17 -18.55
CA THR A 110 1.59 0.18 -18.09
C THR A 110 2.26 -1.16 -17.80
N LEU A 111 3.05 -1.67 -18.75
CA LEU A 111 3.80 -2.93 -18.58
C LEU A 111 4.83 -2.84 -17.46
N SER A 112 5.55 -1.72 -17.34
CA SER A 112 6.52 -1.49 -16.25
C SER A 112 5.83 -1.55 -14.88
N THR A 113 4.65 -0.95 -14.76
CA THR A 113 3.86 -0.98 -13.52
C THR A 113 3.40 -2.40 -13.21
N GLN A 114 2.83 -3.11 -14.19
CA GLN A 114 2.40 -4.50 -14.02
C GLN A 114 3.56 -5.44 -13.65
N ILE A 115 4.71 -5.29 -14.31
CA ILE A 115 5.91 -6.05 -13.99
C ILE A 115 6.32 -5.78 -12.55
N ARG A 116 6.38 -4.51 -12.14
CA ARG A 116 6.70 -4.13 -10.75
C ARG A 116 5.72 -4.76 -9.76
N ASP A 117 4.42 -4.66 -9.99
CA ASP A 117 3.39 -5.19 -9.08
C ASP A 117 3.47 -6.71 -8.96
N LEU A 118 3.63 -7.41 -10.09
CA LEU A 118 3.71 -8.88 -10.12
C LEU A 118 5.01 -9.43 -9.54
N THR A 119 6.10 -8.66 -9.57
CA THR A 119 7.41 -9.10 -9.09
C THR A 119 7.71 -8.55 -7.69
N VAL A 120 7.96 -7.25 -7.58
CA VAL A 120 8.23 -6.54 -6.32
C VAL A 120 7.04 -6.63 -5.38
N GLY A 121 5.82 -6.34 -5.86
CA GLY A 121 4.62 -6.38 -5.00
C GLY A 121 4.36 -7.77 -4.42
N ARG A 122 4.50 -8.82 -5.25
CA ARG A 122 4.41 -10.21 -4.79
C ARG A 122 5.52 -10.57 -3.79
N THR A 123 6.77 -10.27 -4.12
CA THR A 123 7.92 -10.59 -3.27
C THR A 123 7.86 -9.84 -1.94
N ALA A 124 7.45 -8.58 -1.95
CA ALA A 124 7.21 -7.79 -0.75
C ALA A 124 6.08 -8.40 0.10
N THR A 125 5.00 -8.85 -0.53
CA THR A 125 3.89 -9.53 0.15
C THR A 125 4.33 -10.83 0.81
N ASP A 126 5.14 -11.62 0.12
CA ASP A 126 5.68 -12.87 0.66
C ASP A 126 6.62 -12.61 1.86
N ILE A 127 7.50 -11.61 1.75
CA ILE A 127 8.38 -11.18 2.86
C ILE A 127 7.56 -10.67 4.04
N ALA A 128 6.62 -9.74 3.81
CA ALA A 128 5.81 -9.15 4.85
C ALA A 128 4.97 -10.21 5.57
N SER A 129 4.39 -11.15 4.83
CA SER A 129 3.57 -12.23 5.41
C SER A 129 4.41 -13.22 6.20
N ALA A 130 5.66 -13.46 5.80
CA ALA A 130 6.58 -14.33 6.53
C ALA A 130 7.09 -13.70 7.84
N LEU A 131 7.27 -12.37 7.84
CA LEU A 131 7.82 -11.64 8.98
C LEU A 131 6.77 -11.17 9.98
N ALA A 132 5.58 -10.78 9.52
CA ALA A 132 4.61 -10.08 10.35
C ALA A 132 3.75 -11.02 11.21
N ILE A 133 3.27 -10.51 12.34
CA ILE A 133 2.17 -11.12 13.10
C ILE A 133 0.91 -11.16 12.22
N PRO A 134 0.07 -12.22 12.29
CA PRO A 134 -1.17 -12.29 11.53
C PRO A 134 -2.00 -10.99 11.64
N GLY A 135 -2.36 -10.43 10.48
CA GLY A 135 -3.12 -9.17 10.39
C GLY A 135 -2.28 -7.89 10.31
N SER A 136 -0.95 -7.95 10.52
CA SER A 136 -0.08 -6.76 10.51
C SER A 136 0.81 -6.61 9.27
N ALA A 137 0.85 -7.60 8.38
CA ALA A 137 1.70 -7.60 7.17
C ALA A 137 1.53 -6.34 6.29
N LYS A 138 0.29 -5.83 6.18
CA LYS A 138 -0.03 -4.63 5.40
C LYS A 138 0.74 -3.39 5.86
N ALA A 139 1.13 -3.30 7.14
CA ALA A 139 1.90 -2.19 7.67
C ALA A 139 3.38 -2.25 7.25
N LEU A 140 3.94 -3.44 6.97
CA LEU A 140 5.32 -3.60 6.53
C LEU A 140 5.49 -3.41 5.02
N LEU A 141 4.44 -3.67 4.22
CA LEU A 141 4.50 -3.63 2.75
C LEU A 141 5.15 -2.36 2.19
N PRO A 142 4.75 -1.12 2.58
CA PRO A 142 5.30 0.09 1.95
C PRO A 142 6.80 0.25 2.21
N HIS A 143 7.28 -0.25 3.36
CA HIS A 143 8.69 -0.17 3.73
C HIS A 143 9.52 -1.21 2.98
N ILE A 144 9.01 -2.42 2.82
CA ILE A 144 9.68 -3.50 2.07
C ILE A 144 9.68 -3.18 0.57
N GLU A 145 8.57 -2.72 0.00
CA GLU A 145 8.47 -2.34 -1.41
C GLU A 145 9.44 -1.22 -1.79
N ARG A 146 9.68 -0.25 -0.89
CA ARG A 146 10.67 0.81 -1.11
C ARG A 146 12.10 0.28 -1.16
N ARG A 147 12.35 -0.89 -0.58
CA ARG A 147 13.66 -1.57 -0.56
C ARG A 147 13.82 -2.60 -1.68
N LEU A 148 12.86 -2.68 -2.60
CA LEU A 148 12.89 -3.61 -3.72
C LEU A 148 12.73 -2.85 -5.05
N SER A 149 13.41 -3.33 -6.08
CA SER A 149 13.28 -2.85 -7.45
C SER A 149 13.31 -4.00 -8.44
N VAL A 150 12.98 -3.70 -9.70
CA VAL A 150 13.10 -4.64 -10.81
C VAL A 150 14.26 -4.20 -11.69
N GLU A 151 15.22 -5.11 -11.91
CA GLU A 151 16.21 -4.98 -12.97
C GLU A 151 15.91 -5.96 -14.10
N GLN A 152 16.16 -5.53 -15.33
CA GLN A 152 16.17 -6.45 -16.47
C GLN A 152 17.57 -7.08 -16.58
N ARG A 153 17.68 -8.38 -16.36
CA ARG A 153 18.91 -9.16 -16.62
C ARG A 153 18.60 -10.20 -17.69
N ASP A 154 19.36 -10.19 -18.78
CA ASP A 154 19.15 -11.09 -19.94
C ASP A 154 17.71 -11.06 -20.48
N GLY A 155 17.08 -9.87 -20.46
CA GLY A 155 15.69 -9.67 -20.91
C GLY A 155 14.62 -10.22 -19.98
N LYS A 156 14.98 -10.63 -18.75
CA LYS A 156 14.05 -11.11 -17.72
C LYS A 156 14.02 -10.14 -16.52
N PRO A 157 12.83 -9.85 -15.96
CA PRO A 157 12.72 -9.05 -14.75
C PRO A 157 13.20 -9.85 -13.54
N VAL A 158 14.19 -9.32 -12.84
CA VAL A 158 14.76 -9.88 -11.60
C VAL A 158 14.56 -8.86 -10.49
N VAL A 159 14.08 -9.34 -9.34
CA VAL A 159 13.93 -8.50 -8.14
C VAL A 159 15.30 -8.28 -7.50
N VAL A 160 15.65 -7.03 -7.24
CA VAL A 160 16.90 -6.62 -6.60
C VAL A 160 16.61 -5.78 -5.36
N VAL A 161 17.54 -5.81 -4.40
CA VAL A 161 17.41 -5.08 -3.13
C VAL A 161 18.05 -3.71 -3.24
N LEU A 162 17.33 -2.69 -2.79
CA LEU A 162 17.82 -1.33 -2.64
C LEU A 162 18.32 -1.08 -1.21
N ASP A 163 19.24 -0.14 -1.05
CA ASP A 163 19.65 0.39 0.24
C ASP A 163 18.59 1.36 0.82
N GLN A 164 18.89 1.94 1.99
CA GLN A 164 17.98 2.88 2.66
C GLN A 164 17.77 4.18 1.87
N GLN A 165 18.74 4.54 1.02
CA GLN A 165 18.75 5.71 0.15
C GLN A 165 18.08 5.43 -1.21
N GLY A 166 17.63 4.20 -1.46
CA GLY A 166 16.96 3.79 -2.71
C GLY A 166 17.93 3.48 -3.86
N LYS A 167 19.22 3.27 -3.58
CA LYS A 167 20.20 2.85 -4.58
C LYS A 167 20.36 1.33 -4.58
N LEU A 168 20.82 0.78 -5.70
CA LEU A 168 21.10 -0.65 -5.83
C LEU A 168 22.08 -1.11 -4.76
N SER A 169 21.75 -2.19 -4.05
CA SER A 169 22.61 -2.80 -3.05
C SER A 169 23.03 -4.21 -3.49
N ALA A 170 24.13 -4.70 -2.91
CA ALA A 170 24.55 -6.09 -3.07
C ALA A 170 23.78 -7.06 -2.15
N ALA A 171 22.82 -6.56 -1.36
CA ALA A 171 22.10 -7.37 -0.39
C ALA A 171 21.16 -8.36 -1.08
N THR A 172 21.00 -9.52 -0.45
CA THR A 172 20.05 -10.55 -0.86
C THR A 172 18.67 -10.32 -0.25
N LEU A 173 17.64 -10.98 -0.80
CA LEU A 173 16.29 -10.93 -0.22
C LEU A 173 16.25 -11.48 1.21
N ASP A 174 17.10 -12.45 1.55
CA ASP A 174 17.14 -13.02 2.91
C ASP A 174 17.85 -12.10 3.90
N GLU A 175 18.89 -11.38 3.46
CA GLU A 175 19.51 -10.31 4.25
C GLU A 175 18.53 -9.16 4.48
N LEU A 176 17.72 -8.80 3.46
CA LEU A 176 16.65 -7.81 3.62
C LEU A 176 15.61 -8.28 4.66
N LYS A 177 15.17 -9.54 4.59
CA LYS A 177 14.26 -10.11 5.60
C LYS A 177 14.86 -10.02 7.00
N ALA A 178 16.13 -10.36 7.15
CA ALA A 178 16.82 -10.30 8.43
C ALA A 178 16.96 -8.86 8.94
N GLU A 179 17.22 -7.88 8.06
CA GLU A 179 17.25 -6.46 8.42
C GLU A 179 15.90 -6.01 9.01
N PHE A 180 14.79 -6.30 8.31
CA PHE A 180 13.45 -5.96 8.80
C PHE A 180 13.04 -6.71 10.06
N ALA A 181 13.47 -7.98 10.21
CA ALA A 181 13.19 -8.77 11.40
C ALA A 181 13.91 -8.24 12.65
N ASN A 182 15.11 -7.66 12.48
CA ASN A 182 15.94 -7.14 13.57
C ASN A 182 15.76 -5.63 13.82
N ASP A 183 14.97 -4.94 13.00
CA ASP A 183 14.72 -3.52 13.16
C ASP A 183 13.75 -3.28 14.35
N THR A 184 14.26 -2.54 15.33
CA THR A 184 13.52 -2.14 16.54
C THR A 184 12.22 -1.40 16.24
N ALA A 185 12.14 -0.64 15.13
CA ALA A 185 10.95 0.11 14.75
C ALA A 185 9.80 -0.82 14.32
N PHE A 186 10.12 -1.97 13.74
CA PHE A 186 9.14 -2.96 13.29
C PHE A 186 8.90 -4.06 14.32
N ALA A 187 9.71 -4.17 15.38
CA ALA A 187 9.62 -5.22 16.39
C ALA A 187 8.19 -5.52 16.92
N PRO A 188 7.28 -4.54 17.14
CA PRO A 188 5.90 -4.83 17.55
C PRO A 188 5.03 -5.52 16.49
N LEU A 189 5.42 -5.43 15.22
CA LEU A 189 4.73 -5.99 14.06
C LEU A 189 5.36 -7.31 13.60
N ILE A 190 6.62 -7.56 13.94
CA ILE A 190 7.31 -8.81 13.61
C ILE A 190 6.79 -9.92 14.51
N ALA A 191 6.47 -11.06 13.90
CA ALA A 191 6.17 -12.27 14.63
C ALA A 191 7.42 -12.65 15.42
N GLY A 192 7.37 -12.45 16.74
CA GLY A 192 8.39 -12.94 17.65
C GLY A 192 8.67 -14.40 17.32
N SER A 193 9.94 -14.76 17.23
CA SER A 193 10.35 -16.12 16.86
C SER A 193 9.49 -17.11 17.62
N LYS A 194 8.82 -18.05 16.94
CA LYS A 194 8.18 -19.22 17.57
C LYS A 194 9.19 -20.14 18.28
N ALA A 195 10.39 -19.66 18.61
CA ALA A 195 11.21 -20.21 19.66
C ALA A 195 10.48 -19.98 20.98
N SER A 196 9.80 -21.02 21.45
CA SER A 196 9.31 -21.21 22.81
C SER A 196 10.13 -20.44 23.85
N GLY A 197 9.59 -19.34 24.37
CA GLY A 197 10.33 -18.51 25.31
C GLY A 197 9.51 -17.34 25.86
N GLY A 198 8.91 -17.54 27.03
CA GLY A 198 8.55 -16.45 27.93
C GLY A 198 7.09 -16.03 27.91
N GLY A 199 6.22 -16.84 28.54
CA GLY A 199 4.94 -16.34 29.01
C GLY A 199 5.17 -15.18 29.98
N ALA A 200 4.79 -13.97 29.59
CA ALA A 200 4.72 -12.83 30.48
C ALA A 200 3.45 -12.96 31.34
N ALA A 201 3.57 -13.68 32.46
CA ALA A 201 2.69 -13.52 33.61
C ALA A 201 3.59 -13.35 34.83
N GLY A 202 3.77 -12.10 35.29
CA GLY A 202 4.60 -11.85 36.45
C GLY A 202 4.81 -10.39 36.79
N ALA A 203 3.82 -9.77 37.42
CA ALA A 203 4.08 -8.70 38.39
C ALA A 203 3.07 -8.86 39.54
N GLY A 204 3.48 -9.58 40.58
CA GLY A 204 2.64 -9.87 41.73
C GLY A 204 3.34 -10.72 42.78
N GLY A 205 4.40 -10.16 43.38
CA GLY A 205 4.83 -10.34 44.77
C GLY A 205 4.93 -11.74 45.40
N GLY A 206 6.14 -12.05 45.89
CA GLY A 206 6.27 -12.61 47.24
C GLY A 206 7.12 -13.86 47.41
N GLY A 207 8.15 -13.75 48.25
CA GLY A 207 8.59 -14.85 49.11
C GLY A 207 9.84 -15.60 48.65
N GLY A 208 11.00 -15.15 49.11
CA GLY A 208 12.24 -15.90 49.03
C GLY A 208 12.15 -17.23 49.79
N ALA A 209 12.51 -18.32 49.11
CA ALA A 209 12.96 -19.55 49.73
C ALA A 209 14.06 -20.14 48.85
N ALA A 210 15.25 -20.31 49.41
CA ALA A 210 16.35 -20.99 48.73
C ALA A 210 15.93 -22.42 48.40
N LYS A 211 15.81 -22.75 47.11
CA LYS A 211 15.59 -24.13 46.65
C LYS A 211 16.85 -24.93 46.92
N GLY A 212 16.82 -25.81 47.92
CA GLY A 212 17.87 -26.82 48.13
C GLY A 212 18.04 -27.68 46.88
N LYS A 213 19.29 -27.94 46.47
CA LYS A 213 19.61 -28.74 45.28
C LYS A 213 19.41 -30.24 45.56
N ILE A 214 18.17 -30.71 45.48
CA ILE A 214 17.83 -32.13 45.65
C ILE A 214 18.37 -33.01 44.50
N GLY A 215 18.80 -32.42 43.37
CA GLY A 215 19.40 -33.13 42.23
C GLY A 215 20.92 -33.32 42.28
N GLY A 216 21.60 -32.91 43.37
CA GLY A 216 23.06 -32.98 43.50
C GLY A 216 23.59 -34.35 43.95
N THR A 217 24.88 -34.39 44.27
CA THR A 217 25.59 -35.52 44.91
C THR A 217 24.96 -35.91 46.25
N LYS A 218 25.33 -37.08 46.79
CA LYS A 218 24.73 -37.59 48.05
C LYS A 218 24.94 -36.61 49.19
N GLU A 219 26.12 -36.01 49.25
CA GLU A 219 26.57 -35.04 50.24
C GLU A 219 25.75 -33.74 50.16
N GLU A 220 25.51 -33.23 48.94
CA GLU A 220 24.69 -32.04 48.71
C GLU A 220 23.22 -32.26 49.10
N ARG A 221 22.69 -33.47 48.86
CA ARG A 221 21.33 -33.82 49.28
C ARG A 221 21.22 -33.93 50.80
N GLN A 222 22.20 -34.53 51.47
CA GLN A 222 22.25 -34.60 52.93
C GLN A 222 22.32 -33.21 53.55
N ALA A 223 23.15 -32.32 53.02
CA ALA A 223 23.23 -30.92 53.46
C ALA A 223 21.90 -30.17 53.25
N ALA A 224 21.25 -30.37 52.11
CA ALA A 224 19.95 -29.77 51.83
C ALA A 224 18.85 -30.25 52.79
N ILE A 225 18.83 -31.54 53.12
CA ILE A 225 17.87 -32.12 54.07
C ILE A 225 18.16 -31.63 55.50
N ALA A 226 19.42 -31.62 55.94
CA ALA A 226 19.81 -31.11 57.25
C ALA A 226 19.45 -29.63 57.43
N SER A 227 19.62 -28.80 56.38
CA SER A 227 19.22 -27.39 56.42
C SER A 227 17.71 -27.18 56.51
N ARG A 228 16.92 -28.15 56.03
CA ARG A 228 15.45 -28.12 56.02
C ARG A 228 14.84 -28.70 57.29
N PHE A 229 15.53 -29.64 57.95
CA PHE A 229 15.05 -30.40 59.09
C PHE A 229 16.17 -30.54 60.14
N PRO A 230 16.44 -29.49 60.92
CA PRO A 230 17.53 -29.47 61.89
C PRO A 230 17.33 -30.45 63.08
N ASP A 231 16.10 -30.93 63.29
CA ASP A 231 15.73 -31.76 64.45
C ASP A 231 15.79 -33.28 64.17
N LEU A 232 16.30 -33.71 63.01
CA LEU A 232 16.49 -35.13 62.72
C LEU A 232 17.74 -35.68 63.41
N PRO A 233 17.67 -36.80 64.15
CA PRO A 233 18.84 -37.44 64.73
C PRO A 233 19.76 -37.93 63.59
N GLN A 234 21.02 -37.49 63.62
CA GLN A 234 22.05 -37.95 62.69
C GLN A 234 22.43 -39.39 63.07
N SER A 235 22.21 -40.33 62.16
CA SER A 235 22.62 -41.74 62.26
C SER A 235 24.04 -41.96 61.76
#